data_AF-A0A537GJK9-F1
#
_entry.id   AF-A0A537GJK9-F1
#
_cell.length_a   1.000
_cell.length_b   1.000
_cell.length_c   1.000
_cell.angle_alpha   90.00
_cell.angle_beta   90.00
_cell.angle_gamma   90.00
#
_symmetry.space_group_name_H-M   'P 1'
#
loop_
_entity.id
_entity.type
_entity.pdbx_description
1 polymer ?
#
loop_
_entity_poly.entity_id
_entity_poly.type
_entity_poly.pdbx_seq_one_letter_code
_entity_poly.pdbx_strand_id
1 'polypeptide(L)'
;MSSTGSSWPVVAGTYKVGDPKAPVAVCALTSERLMDPLAGLPGVAIAGMVYTANLGITRIILNVTTNPSIRFLLICGRESALFQPGQSLVALAENGVDDAKRIIGAAGYEPVLPTIAPDLVDQFRKQVEVLDWTGEEDLQALEERVKSLSARDPGPFKTDKTSTSRIAAGEAFTSIRPGGQREPLIYDPKGYFVISIDPDQKEIILRHYLPDHTPAHEMRGRGATSMLLGLLRDGLITQLSHAGYLGEELAKAQTALQFGLRYDQDRPLRPLESPAAATLPQAIGSEKQSTSPPQAPPKRSFVEVSTLKQLESIAPNTDVDLFLSVRDLPREHVLGGIFVEPGVTGASRVLRETSQLIEVEWTVASRLVMGGVEDLVVGAILRVLGKFYENNLVHGEQIIVLTRVEKLT
;
A
#
# COMPACT_ATOMS: atom_id res chain seq x y z
N MET A 1 41.56 -12.52 6.63
CA MET A 1 41.23 -12.29 8.06
C MET A 1 40.44 -10.99 8.14
N SER A 2 39.10 -11.05 8.07
CA SER A 2 38.25 -9.88 8.34
C SER A 2 37.70 -10.03 9.76
N SER A 3 38.12 -9.14 10.65
CA SER A 3 37.61 -9.06 12.01
C SER A 3 36.10 -8.81 11.99
N THR A 4 35.33 -9.80 12.42
CA THR A 4 33.91 -9.68 12.77
C THR A 4 33.77 -8.82 14.03
N GLY A 5 33.85 -7.50 13.89
CA GLY A 5 33.44 -6.58 14.95
C GLY A 5 31.91 -6.52 14.96
N SER A 6 31.27 -6.90 16.07
CA SER A 6 29.81 -6.79 16.23
C SER A 6 29.40 -5.32 16.08
N SER A 7 28.60 -4.99 15.07
CA SER A 7 28.12 -3.62 14.87
C SER A 7 27.05 -3.31 15.92
N TRP A 8 27.40 -2.46 16.88
CA TRP A 8 26.42 -1.81 17.76
C TRP A 8 25.71 -0.68 16.98
N PRO A 9 24.40 -0.44 17.17
CA PRO A 9 23.47 -1.12 18.09
C PRO A 9 23.07 -2.54 17.65
N VAL A 10 22.85 -3.44 18.61
CA VAL A 10 22.61 -4.87 18.36
C VAL A 10 21.15 -5.21 18.02
N VAL A 11 20.21 -4.33 18.40
CA VAL A 11 18.78 -4.48 18.06
C VAL A 11 18.34 -3.30 17.20
N ALA A 12 17.73 -3.60 16.05
CA ALA A 12 17.15 -2.60 15.16
C ALA A 12 15.96 -1.88 15.80
N GLY A 13 15.74 -0.63 15.38
CA GLY A 13 14.66 0.21 15.88
C GLY A 13 14.66 1.58 15.23
N THR A 14 13.77 2.45 15.71
CA THR A 14 13.65 3.82 15.21
C THR A 14 14.59 4.73 16.00
N TYR A 15 15.84 4.78 15.55
CA TYR A 15 16.88 5.59 16.16
C TYR A 15 17.89 6.10 15.11
N LYS A 16 18.71 7.05 15.54
CA LYS A 16 19.87 7.58 14.82
C LYS A 16 21.09 7.42 15.70
N VAL A 17 22.16 6.90 15.13
CA VAL A 17 23.43 6.66 15.83
C VAL A 17 24.29 7.91 15.71
N GLY A 18 24.77 8.41 16.85
CA GLY A 18 25.75 9.49 16.97
C GLY A 18 27.17 8.92 17.07
N ASP A 19 27.98 9.39 18.03
CA ASP A 19 29.29 8.80 18.33
C ASP A 19 29.15 7.61 19.30
N PRO A 20 29.39 6.36 18.87
CA PRO A 20 29.24 5.19 19.74
C PRO A 20 30.09 5.22 21.02
N LYS A 21 31.12 6.06 21.10
CA LYS A 21 31.95 6.22 22.30
C LYS A 21 31.41 7.25 23.29
N ALA A 22 30.39 7.99 22.91
CA ALA A 22 29.85 9.07 23.71
C ALA A 22 28.96 8.57 24.86
N PRO A 23 28.80 9.35 25.95
CA PRO A 23 28.18 8.85 27.17
C PRO A 23 26.65 8.98 27.24
N VAL A 24 26.02 9.75 26.35
CA VAL A 24 24.59 10.05 26.43
C VAL A 24 23.79 9.25 25.40
N ALA A 25 22.79 8.52 25.85
CA ALA A 25 21.67 8.07 25.02
C ALA A 25 20.47 9.00 25.23
N VAL A 26 19.74 9.28 24.16
CA VAL A 26 18.55 10.13 24.19
C VAL A 26 17.32 9.32 23.79
N CYS A 27 16.29 9.37 24.63
CA CYS A 27 14.97 8.81 24.39
C CYS A 27 13.99 9.96 24.14
N ALA A 28 13.67 10.23 22.88
CA ALA A 28 12.81 11.33 22.45
C ALA A 28 11.30 11.01 22.52
N LEU A 29 10.91 9.93 23.21
CA LEU A 29 9.53 9.44 23.33
C LEU A 29 8.80 9.43 21.98
N THR A 30 7.70 10.16 21.82
CA THR A 30 6.96 10.25 20.54
C THR A 30 7.31 11.48 19.70
N SER A 31 8.37 12.20 20.02
CA SER A 31 8.75 13.47 19.37
C SER A 31 9.82 13.28 18.30
N GLU A 32 9.38 12.83 17.12
CA GLU A 32 10.25 12.52 15.96
C GLU A 32 11.21 13.66 15.58
N ARG A 33 10.74 14.92 15.65
CA ARG A 33 11.53 16.11 15.29
C ARG A 33 12.82 16.28 16.10
N LEU A 34 12.93 15.65 17.26
CA LEU A 34 14.10 15.73 18.13
C LEU A 34 15.21 14.74 17.73
N MET A 35 14.90 13.70 16.97
CA MET A 35 15.82 12.59 16.71
C MET A 35 17.10 13.02 15.99
N ASP A 36 16.97 13.59 14.79
CA ASP A 36 18.12 13.94 13.96
C ASP A 36 18.97 15.06 14.61
N PRO A 37 18.39 16.16 15.14
CA PRO A 37 19.18 17.19 15.82
C PRO A 37 19.96 16.66 17.03
N LEU A 38 19.33 15.86 17.90
CA LEU A 38 19.97 15.38 19.13
C LEU A 38 21.01 14.29 18.85
N ALA A 39 20.78 13.40 17.88
CA ALA A 39 21.79 12.42 17.49
C ALA A 39 23.07 13.05 16.93
N GLY A 40 22.96 14.24 16.31
CA GLY A 40 24.09 14.99 15.78
C GLY A 40 24.90 15.76 16.83
N LEU A 41 24.44 15.82 18.07
CA LEU A 41 25.13 16.57 19.13
C LEU A 41 26.40 15.85 19.61
N PRO A 42 27.51 16.57 19.84
CA PRO A 42 28.66 16.02 20.56
C PRO A 42 28.23 15.50 21.93
N GLY A 43 28.67 14.28 22.27
CA GLY A 43 28.32 13.65 23.54
C GLY A 43 27.12 12.69 23.46
N VAL A 44 26.42 12.61 22.32
CA VAL A 44 25.32 11.66 22.10
C VAL A 44 25.79 10.44 21.29
N ALA A 45 25.51 9.25 21.82
CA ALA A 45 25.79 7.98 21.16
C ALA A 45 24.64 7.47 20.31
N ILE A 46 23.41 7.72 20.75
CA ILE A 46 22.19 7.29 20.07
C ILE A 46 21.02 8.18 20.51
N ALA A 47 20.17 8.57 19.57
CA ALA A 47 18.88 9.19 19.86
C ALA A 47 17.77 8.42 19.17
N GLY A 48 16.70 8.08 19.88
CA GLY A 48 15.60 7.29 19.34
C GLY A 48 14.26 7.53 19.99
N MET A 49 13.22 7.08 19.32
CA MET A 49 11.84 7.15 19.81
C MET A 49 11.44 5.86 20.54
N VAL A 50 10.45 5.99 21.41
CA VAL A 50 9.80 4.86 22.06
C VAL A 50 8.31 5.13 22.20
N TYR A 51 7.49 4.14 21.83
CA TYR A 51 6.03 4.27 21.88
C TYR A 51 5.40 3.39 22.96
N THR A 52 6.02 2.27 23.31
CA THR A 52 5.44 1.25 24.21
C THR A 52 6.32 1.00 25.43
N ALA A 53 5.68 0.77 26.59
CA ALA A 53 6.35 0.46 27.86
C ALA A 53 6.83 -1.00 28.00
N ASN A 54 6.91 -1.74 26.90
CA ASN A 54 7.30 -3.15 26.87
C ASN A 54 8.45 -3.38 25.89
N LEU A 55 8.13 -3.66 24.62
CA LEU A 55 9.12 -3.99 23.61
C LEU A 55 10.05 -2.81 23.31
N GLY A 56 9.53 -1.59 23.31
CA GLY A 56 10.35 -0.38 23.20
C GLY A 56 11.43 -0.29 24.27
N ILE A 57 11.05 -0.47 25.54
CA ILE A 57 11.97 -0.49 26.68
C ILE A 57 12.95 -1.66 26.61
N THR A 58 12.48 -2.85 26.23
CA THR A 58 13.32 -4.05 25.99
C THR A 58 14.48 -3.71 25.04
N ARG A 59 14.20 -3.03 23.92
CA ARG A 59 15.21 -2.66 22.93
C ARG A 59 16.19 -1.60 23.45
N ILE A 60 15.70 -0.64 24.24
CA ILE A 60 16.56 0.35 24.92
C ILE A 60 17.53 -0.34 25.85
N ILE A 61 17.07 -1.25 26.73
CA ILE A 61 17.92 -2.00 27.66
C ILE A 61 19.03 -2.71 26.87
N LEU A 62 18.66 -3.51 25.86
CA LEU A 62 19.63 -4.31 25.09
C LEU A 62 20.70 -3.46 24.40
N ASN A 63 20.31 -2.35 23.75
CA ASN A 63 21.25 -1.48 23.08
C ASN A 63 22.12 -0.69 24.07
N VAL A 64 21.58 -0.27 25.22
CA VAL A 64 22.36 0.42 26.25
C VAL A 64 23.36 -0.53 26.93
N THR A 65 22.92 -1.70 27.39
CA THR A 65 23.78 -2.65 28.13
C THR A 65 24.88 -3.28 27.27
N THR A 66 24.75 -3.22 25.94
CA THR A 66 25.79 -3.69 25.00
C THR A 66 26.79 -2.62 24.59
N ASN A 67 26.58 -1.36 25.00
CA ASN A 67 27.56 -0.29 24.82
C ASN A 67 27.96 0.32 26.18
N PRO A 68 29.10 -0.10 26.75
CA PRO A 68 29.59 0.38 28.03
C PRO A 68 29.88 1.88 28.08
N SER A 69 30.08 2.54 26.93
CA SER A 69 30.29 3.98 26.88
C SER A 69 29.05 4.74 27.31
N ILE A 70 27.84 4.22 27.13
CA ILE A 70 26.61 4.92 27.51
C ILE A 70 26.44 4.87 29.03
N ARG A 71 26.45 6.05 29.65
CA ARG A 71 26.36 6.28 31.10
C ARG A 71 25.16 7.12 31.52
N PHE A 72 24.47 7.76 30.57
CA PHE A 72 23.28 8.57 30.82
C PHE A 72 22.18 8.21 29.82
N LEU A 73 20.93 8.17 30.29
CA LEU A 73 19.74 8.10 29.45
C LEU A 73 18.88 9.33 29.71
N LEU A 74 18.89 10.29 28.78
CA LEU A 74 18.03 11.47 28.83
C LEU A 74 16.68 11.15 28.17
N ILE A 75 15.59 11.20 28.93
CA ILE A 75 14.23 11.07 28.42
C ILE A 75 13.69 12.47 28.15
N CYS A 76 13.22 12.74 26.95
CA CYS A 76 12.64 14.02 26.56
C CYS A 76 11.53 13.83 25.52
N GLY A 77 10.84 14.89 25.16
CA GLY A 77 9.77 14.83 24.19
C GLY A 77 8.41 14.48 24.81
N ARG A 78 7.43 14.24 23.94
CA ARG A 78 6.03 14.04 24.32
C ARG A 78 5.78 12.60 24.78
N GLU A 79 5.15 12.48 25.94
CA GLU A 79 4.75 11.18 26.49
C GLU A 79 3.51 10.61 25.78
N SER A 80 3.49 9.28 25.63
CA SER A 80 2.29 8.58 25.18
C SER A 80 1.25 8.52 26.30
N ALA A 81 0.06 9.07 26.06
CA ALA A 81 -1.00 9.11 27.06
C ALA A 81 -1.42 7.72 27.58
N LEU A 82 -1.42 6.71 26.71
CA LEU A 82 -1.79 5.34 27.05
C LEU A 82 -0.59 4.49 27.50
N PHE A 83 0.51 4.55 26.75
CA PHE A 83 1.60 3.61 26.96
C PHE A 83 2.63 4.10 27.99
N GLN A 84 2.75 5.41 28.22
CA GLN A 84 3.64 6.05 29.21
C GLN A 84 5.06 5.42 29.32
N PRO A 85 5.79 5.25 28.20
CA PRO A 85 7.13 4.65 28.24
C PRO A 85 8.17 5.48 28.99
N GLY A 86 8.08 6.81 29.03
CA GLY A 86 9.01 7.65 29.79
C GLY A 86 8.90 7.39 31.28
N GLN A 87 7.69 7.48 31.84
CA GLN A 87 7.42 7.13 33.23
C GLN A 87 7.85 5.69 33.55
N SER A 88 7.59 4.76 32.64
CA SER A 88 7.96 3.35 32.81
C SER A 88 9.48 3.13 32.83
N LEU A 89 10.26 3.90 32.06
CA LEU A 89 11.73 3.87 32.10
C LEU A 89 12.28 4.40 33.43
N VAL A 90 11.68 5.46 33.98
CA VAL A 90 12.02 5.99 35.31
C VAL A 90 11.73 4.92 36.37
N ALA A 91 10.53 4.34 36.37
CA ALA A 91 10.14 3.30 37.31
C ALA A 91 11.05 2.06 37.21
N LEU A 92 11.45 1.66 36.00
CA LEU A 92 12.42 0.58 35.79
C LEU A 92 13.78 0.90 36.41
N ALA A 93 14.28 2.12 36.20
CA ALA A 93 15.57 2.55 36.73
C ALA A 93 15.59 2.48 38.27
N GLU A 94 14.53 2.99 38.89
CA GLU A 94 14.40 3.07 40.35
C GLU A 94 14.12 1.70 40.97
N ASN A 95 13.13 0.96 40.44
CA ASN A 95 12.53 -0.17 41.13
C ASN A 95 12.81 -1.53 40.47
N GLY A 96 13.26 -1.56 39.22
CA GLY A 96 13.47 -2.79 38.47
C GLY A 96 12.16 -3.50 38.07
N VAL A 97 12.18 -4.83 38.08
CA VAL A 97 11.04 -5.68 37.71
C VAL A 97 10.70 -6.68 38.82
N ASP A 98 9.45 -7.12 38.87
CA ASP A 98 8.99 -8.20 39.77
C ASP A 98 9.24 -9.60 39.18
N ASP A 99 8.79 -10.65 39.89
CA ASP A 99 8.93 -12.05 39.46
C ASP A 99 8.18 -12.35 38.15
N ALA A 100 7.13 -11.58 37.83
CA ALA A 100 6.40 -11.66 36.56
C ALA A 100 7.06 -10.83 35.45
N LYS A 101 8.24 -10.25 35.71
CA LYS A 101 8.97 -9.33 34.84
C LYS A 101 8.19 -8.04 34.51
N ARG A 102 7.23 -7.67 35.34
CA ARG A 102 6.53 -6.39 35.25
C ARG A 102 7.40 -5.30 35.87
N ILE A 103 7.46 -4.14 35.23
CA ILE A 103 8.15 -2.97 35.78
C ILE A 103 7.41 -2.47 37.01
N ILE A 104 8.10 -2.44 38.15
CA ILE A 104 7.51 -2.07 39.44
C ILE A 104 7.25 -0.56 39.46
N GLY A 105 6.01 -0.15 39.71
CA GLY A 105 5.62 1.26 39.74
C GLY A 105 5.36 1.89 38.36
N ALA A 106 5.42 1.12 37.28
CA ALA A 106 5.07 1.62 35.94
C ALA A 106 3.54 1.75 35.76
N ALA A 107 3.12 2.93 35.29
CA ALA A 107 1.74 3.28 35.00
C ALA A 107 1.34 3.03 33.53
N GLY A 108 2.31 2.78 32.66
CA GLY A 108 2.09 2.47 31.24
C GLY A 108 1.26 1.21 31.01
N TYR A 109 0.60 1.13 29.85
CA TYR A 109 -0.13 -0.05 29.41
C TYR A 109 0.83 -1.26 29.19
N GLU A 110 0.49 -2.39 29.81
CA GLU A 110 1.25 -3.66 29.77
C GLU A 110 2.79 -3.52 29.89
N PRO A 111 3.32 -2.98 31.01
CA PRO A 111 4.74 -2.72 31.19
C PRO A 111 5.46 -3.99 31.68
N VAL A 112 5.49 -5.02 30.83
CA VAL A 112 6.09 -6.32 31.11
C VAL A 112 7.23 -6.58 30.13
N LEU A 113 8.36 -7.09 30.63
CA LEU A 113 9.58 -7.34 29.85
C LEU A 113 9.88 -8.84 29.76
N PRO A 114 9.04 -9.65 29.08
CA PRO A 114 9.09 -11.10 29.15
C PRO A 114 10.41 -11.70 28.65
N THR A 115 11.05 -11.06 27.67
CA THR A 115 12.25 -11.55 27.00
C THR A 115 13.56 -11.12 27.69
N ILE A 116 13.51 -10.13 28.58
CA ILE A 116 14.71 -9.63 29.26
C ILE A 116 15.06 -10.53 30.46
N ALA A 117 16.35 -10.81 30.61
CA ALA A 117 16.88 -11.51 31.78
C ALA A 117 17.05 -10.50 32.95
N PRO A 118 16.71 -10.87 34.20
CA PRO A 118 16.78 -9.94 35.33
C PRO A 118 18.17 -9.29 35.55
N ASP A 119 19.25 -10.01 35.24
CA ASP A 119 20.62 -9.51 35.34
C ASP A 119 20.94 -8.39 34.36
N LEU A 120 20.30 -8.36 33.18
CA LEU A 120 20.39 -7.24 32.24
C LEU A 120 19.64 -6.01 32.74
N VAL A 121 18.50 -6.19 33.44
CA VAL A 121 17.80 -5.08 34.11
C VAL A 121 18.70 -4.49 35.19
N ASP A 122 19.32 -5.33 36.02
CA ASP A 122 20.25 -4.87 37.05
C ASP A 122 21.50 -4.19 36.47
N GLN A 123 22.03 -4.70 35.36
CA GLN A 123 23.13 -4.03 34.66
C GLN A 123 22.70 -2.65 34.18
N PHE A 124 21.55 -2.55 33.49
CA PHE A 124 21.03 -1.28 33.00
C PHE A 124 20.93 -0.25 34.12
N ARG A 125 20.29 -0.62 35.24
CA ARG A 125 20.11 0.24 36.42
C ARG A 125 21.43 0.72 37.05
N LYS A 126 22.49 -0.08 36.96
CA LYS A 126 23.83 0.29 37.47
C LYS A 126 24.66 1.07 36.46
N GLN A 127 24.42 0.84 35.17
CA GLN A 127 25.22 1.38 34.09
C GLN A 127 24.86 2.84 33.80
N VAL A 128 23.55 3.15 33.75
CA VAL A 128 23.05 4.46 33.36
C VAL A 128 22.32 5.20 34.48
N GLU A 129 22.58 6.50 34.57
CA GLU A 129 21.69 7.45 35.26
C GLU A 129 20.55 7.81 34.29
N VAL A 130 19.30 7.61 34.70
CA VAL A 130 18.11 7.98 33.92
C VAL A 130 17.64 9.37 34.34
N LEU A 131 17.45 10.26 33.36
CA LEU A 131 17.10 11.65 33.58
C LEU A 131 15.76 11.96 32.91
N ASP A 132 14.75 12.22 33.73
CA ASP A 132 13.41 12.51 33.25
C ASP A 132 13.24 14.00 32.92
N TRP A 133 13.21 14.30 31.63
CA TRP A 133 12.87 15.60 31.05
C TRP A 133 11.65 15.45 30.13
N THR A 134 10.75 14.53 30.48
CA THR A 134 9.49 14.30 29.75
C THR A 134 8.71 15.61 29.62
N GLY A 135 8.25 15.88 28.40
CA GLY A 135 7.56 17.12 28.03
C GLY A 135 8.47 18.20 27.43
N GLU A 136 9.78 18.15 27.66
CA GLU A 136 10.71 19.11 27.09
C GLU A 136 10.96 18.82 25.60
N GLU A 137 10.80 19.83 24.75
CA GLU A 137 11.02 19.76 23.30
C GLU A 137 11.89 20.91 22.77
N ASP A 138 12.39 21.80 23.64
CA ASP A 138 13.29 22.89 23.27
C ASP A 138 14.71 22.36 23.01
N LEU A 139 15.17 22.50 21.77
CA LEU A 139 16.45 21.94 21.34
C LEU A 139 17.65 22.58 22.06
N GLN A 140 17.57 23.88 22.38
CA GLN A 140 18.68 24.57 23.03
C GLN A 140 18.84 24.09 24.48
N ALA A 141 17.73 23.99 25.22
CA ALA A 141 17.72 23.44 26.57
C ALA A 141 18.23 21.99 26.61
N LEU A 142 17.80 21.17 25.64
CA LEU A 142 18.25 19.78 25.52
C LEU A 142 19.73 19.69 25.14
N GLU A 143 20.24 20.56 24.27
CA GLU A 143 21.66 20.63 23.93
C GLU A 143 22.53 21.01 25.14
N GLU A 144 22.13 22.04 25.89
CA GLU A 144 22.81 22.43 27.13
C GLU A 144 22.82 21.29 28.15
N ARG A 145 21.70 20.54 28.23
CA ARG A 145 21.61 19.37 29.10
C ARG A 145 22.55 18.25 28.67
N VAL A 146 22.58 17.91 27.38
CA VAL A 146 23.51 16.91 26.81
C VAL A 146 24.96 17.31 27.10
N LYS A 147 25.32 18.57 26.88
CA LYS A 147 26.67 19.08 27.15
C LYS A 147 27.05 18.95 28.62
N SER A 148 26.12 19.28 29.53
CA SER A 148 26.32 19.11 30.98
C SER A 148 26.55 17.64 31.36
N LEU A 149 25.82 16.70 30.76
CA LEU A 149 25.98 15.26 31.00
C LEU A 149 27.29 14.74 30.43
N SER A 150 27.66 15.14 29.21
CA SER A 150 28.92 14.74 28.60
C SER A 150 30.14 15.23 29.39
N ALA A 151 30.05 16.39 30.04
CA ALA A 151 31.11 16.89 30.92
C ALA A 151 31.26 16.08 32.23
N ARG A 152 30.22 15.32 32.62
CA ARG A 152 30.18 14.45 33.80
C ARG A 152 30.55 12.99 33.48
N ASP A 153 31.06 12.71 32.28
CA ASP A 153 31.35 11.35 31.84
C ASP A 153 32.29 10.60 32.83
N PRO A 154 31.79 9.56 33.53
CA PRO A 154 32.62 8.76 34.42
C PRO A 154 33.51 7.74 33.67
N GLY A 155 33.47 7.74 32.34
CA GLY A 155 34.10 6.75 31.46
C GLY A 155 33.27 5.47 31.30
N PRO A 156 33.76 4.49 30.53
CA PRO A 156 33.00 3.26 30.24
C PRO A 156 32.64 2.47 31.51
N PHE A 157 31.43 1.91 31.51
CA PHE A 157 30.95 1.05 32.58
C PHE A 157 31.81 -0.23 32.70
N LYS A 158 32.18 -0.59 33.93
CA LYS A 158 32.97 -1.78 34.23
C LYS A 158 32.12 -2.79 34.99
N THR A 159 32.12 -4.04 34.55
CA THR A 159 31.42 -5.15 35.22
C THR A 159 32.41 -6.27 35.54
N ASP A 160 32.33 -6.81 36.76
CA ASP A 160 33.16 -7.95 37.20
C ASP A 160 32.66 -9.29 36.64
N LYS A 161 31.45 -9.32 36.09
CA LYS A 161 30.92 -10.51 35.42
C LYS A 161 31.46 -10.54 34.00
N THR A 162 32.21 -11.57 33.64
CA THR A 162 32.47 -11.93 32.24
C THR A 162 31.12 -12.00 31.53
N SER A 163 30.85 -11.02 30.67
CA SER A 163 29.61 -10.91 29.91
C SER A 163 29.44 -12.16 29.05
N THR A 164 28.84 -13.22 29.61
CA THR A 164 28.24 -14.25 28.79
C THR A 164 27.13 -13.55 28.05
N SER A 165 27.43 -13.22 26.79
CA SER A 165 26.51 -12.83 25.74
C SER A 165 25.37 -13.85 25.67
N ARG A 166 24.43 -13.76 26.60
CA ARG A 166 23.07 -14.20 26.38
C ARG A 166 22.36 -12.96 25.89
N ILE A 167 22.66 -12.58 24.65
CA ILE A 167 21.66 -11.86 23.87
C ILE A 167 20.43 -12.75 23.99
N ALA A 168 19.44 -12.31 24.77
CA ALA A 168 18.16 -12.99 24.87
C ALA A 168 17.77 -13.36 23.45
N ALA A 169 17.53 -14.65 23.19
CA ALA A 169 17.28 -15.18 21.85
C ALA A 169 16.45 -14.15 21.08
N GLY A 170 17.04 -13.59 20.02
CA GLY A 170 16.43 -12.49 19.28
C GLY A 170 15.00 -12.85 18.89
N GLU A 171 14.16 -11.84 18.63
CA GLU A 171 12.75 -12.06 18.28
C GLU A 171 12.62 -13.15 17.20
N ALA A 172 12.01 -14.28 17.58
CA ALA A 172 11.82 -15.41 16.68
C ALA A 172 10.43 -15.30 16.04
N PHE A 173 10.39 -14.74 14.83
CA PHE A 173 9.16 -14.68 14.05
C PHE A 173 9.01 -15.92 13.17
N THR A 174 7.81 -16.50 13.15
CA THR A 174 7.45 -17.50 12.14
C THR A 174 7.21 -16.79 10.81
N SER A 175 8.08 -17.01 9.84
CA SER A 175 7.93 -16.44 8.50
C SER A 175 6.71 -17.05 7.81
N ILE A 176 5.84 -16.18 7.28
CA ILE A 176 4.75 -16.54 6.38
C ILE A 176 5.03 -15.93 5.00
N ARG A 177 4.63 -16.62 3.94
CA ARG A 177 4.79 -16.08 2.57
C ARG A 177 3.59 -15.18 2.24
N PRO A 178 3.82 -14.02 1.58
CA PRO A 178 2.73 -13.29 0.94
C PRO A 178 1.97 -14.21 -0.02
N GLY A 179 0.65 -14.07 -0.08
CA GLY A 179 -0.21 -14.91 -0.92
C GLY A 179 -1.60 -15.07 -0.33
N GLY A 180 -2.36 -15.98 -0.92
CA GLY A 180 -3.80 -16.15 -0.70
C GLY A 180 -4.54 -15.97 -2.02
N GLN A 181 -5.63 -16.72 -2.21
CA GLN A 181 -6.51 -16.45 -3.33
C GLN A 181 -7.40 -15.28 -2.93
N ARG A 182 -7.46 -14.24 -3.78
CA ARG A 182 -8.61 -13.34 -3.75
C ARG A 182 -9.80 -14.24 -4.07
N GLU A 183 -10.60 -14.56 -3.07
CA GLU A 183 -11.84 -15.28 -3.29
C GLU A 183 -12.55 -14.54 -4.42
N PRO A 184 -12.88 -15.22 -5.53
CA PRO A 184 -13.55 -14.57 -6.63
C PRO A 184 -14.73 -13.79 -6.06
N LEU A 185 -15.01 -12.61 -6.61
CA LEU A 185 -16.16 -11.77 -6.30
C LEU A 185 -17.48 -12.45 -6.75
N ILE A 186 -17.57 -13.77 -6.61
CA ILE A 186 -18.81 -14.53 -6.53
C ILE A 186 -19.34 -14.19 -5.13
N TYR A 187 -20.02 -13.04 -5.10
CA TYR A 187 -20.86 -12.47 -4.07
C TYR A 187 -20.58 -12.97 -2.65
N ASP A 188 -20.17 -12.05 -1.77
CA ASP A 188 -20.54 -12.21 -0.37
C ASP A 188 -22.03 -12.61 -0.35
N PRO A 189 -22.44 -13.66 0.37
CA PRO A 189 -23.83 -14.10 0.43
C PRO A 189 -24.84 -12.96 0.64
N LYS A 190 -24.40 -11.83 1.21
CA LYS A 190 -25.21 -10.64 1.44
C LYS A 190 -25.27 -9.67 0.27
N GLY A 191 -24.37 -9.75 -0.72
CA GLY A 191 -24.39 -8.88 -1.88
C GLY A 191 -23.01 -8.35 -2.32
N TYR A 192 -23.01 -7.19 -2.95
CA TYR A 192 -21.82 -6.47 -3.38
C TYR A 192 -21.93 -4.97 -3.10
N PHE A 193 -20.78 -4.30 -3.07
CA PHE A 193 -20.69 -2.88 -2.76
C PHE A 193 -20.12 -2.08 -3.93
N VAL A 194 -20.70 -0.91 -4.15
CA VAL A 194 -20.22 0.10 -5.09
C VAL A 194 -19.81 1.33 -4.28
N ILE A 195 -18.56 1.75 -4.43
CA ILE A 195 -18.01 2.91 -3.75
C ILE A 195 -17.83 4.03 -4.77
N SER A 196 -18.22 5.23 -4.37
CA SER A 196 -18.04 6.46 -5.14
C SER A 196 -17.67 7.59 -4.19
N ILE A 197 -17.18 8.70 -4.72
CA ILE A 197 -16.84 9.88 -3.94
C ILE A 197 -17.65 11.09 -4.43
N ASP A 198 -17.99 11.97 -3.49
CA ASP A 198 -18.59 13.28 -3.69
C ASP A 198 -17.57 14.33 -3.22
N PRO A 199 -16.75 14.88 -4.14
CA PRO A 199 -15.74 15.88 -3.78
C PRO A 199 -16.32 17.17 -3.19
N ASP A 200 -17.53 17.56 -3.61
CA ASP A 200 -18.17 18.81 -3.18
C ASP A 200 -18.61 18.71 -1.71
N GLN A 201 -19.23 17.60 -1.33
CA GLN A 201 -19.62 17.34 0.07
C GLN A 201 -18.48 16.77 0.92
N LYS A 202 -17.35 16.40 0.28
CA LYS A 202 -16.21 15.68 0.87
C LYS A 202 -16.64 14.37 1.52
N GLU A 203 -17.49 13.61 0.84
CA GLU A 203 -18.06 12.36 1.33
C GLU A 203 -17.74 11.17 0.41
N ILE A 204 -17.53 10.02 1.01
CA ILE A 204 -17.54 8.72 0.37
C ILE A 204 -19.00 8.24 0.39
N ILE A 205 -19.48 7.77 -0.75
CA ILE A 205 -20.80 7.17 -0.91
C ILE A 205 -20.61 5.69 -1.20
N LEU A 206 -21.06 4.85 -0.28
CA LEU A 206 -21.04 3.40 -0.39
C LEU A 206 -22.46 2.88 -0.56
N ARG A 207 -22.69 2.06 -1.59
CA ARG A 207 -23.99 1.45 -1.90
C ARG A 207 -23.87 -0.05 -1.90
N HIS A 208 -24.77 -0.70 -1.18
CA HIS A 208 -24.89 -2.14 -1.08
C HIS A 208 -26.05 -2.63 -1.94
N TYR A 209 -25.80 -3.68 -2.71
CA TYR A 209 -26.79 -4.35 -3.55
C TYR A 209 -26.83 -5.84 -3.19
N LEU A 210 -28.02 -6.42 -3.07
CA LEU A 210 -28.20 -7.86 -2.86
C LEU A 210 -27.72 -8.67 -4.08
N PRO A 211 -27.58 -10.01 -3.97
CA PRO A 211 -27.15 -10.86 -5.08
C PRO A 211 -28.05 -10.80 -6.33
N ASP A 212 -29.30 -10.36 -6.19
CA ASP A 212 -30.25 -10.13 -7.29
C ASP A 212 -30.18 -8.71 -7.87
N HIS A 213 -29.13 -7.96 -7.53
CA HIS A 213 -28.90 -6.56 -7.91
C HIS A 213 -29.89 -5.54 -7.34
N THR A 214 -30.74 -5.92 -6.38
CA THR A 214 -31.63 -4.97 -5.72
C THR A 214 -30.86 -4.06 -4.77
N PRO A 215 -31.06 -2.72 -4.81
CA PRO A 215 -30.46 -1.81 -3.85
C PRO A 215 -30.93 -2.13 -2.43
N ALA A 216 -29.99 -2.22 -1.50
CA ALA A 216 -30.27 -2.60 -0.12
C ALA A 216 -29.97 -1.47 0.88
N HIS A 217 -28.72 -1.01 0.92
CA HIS A 217 -28.27 -0.03 1.91
C HIS A 217 -27.40 1.04 1.24
N GLU A 218 -27.47 2.28 1.72
CA GLU A 218 -26.54 3.36 1.35
C GLU A 218 -25.89 3.90 2.64
N MET A 219 -24.60 4.18 2.58
CA MET A 219 -23.85 4.82 3.65
C MET A 219 -23.04 5.97 3.08
N ARG A 220 -23.10 7.11 3.75
CA ARG A 220 -22.26 8.28 3.47
C ARG A 220 -21.35 8.55 4.65
N GLY A 221 -20.10 8.88 4.39
CA GLY A 221 -19.14 9.13 5.45
C GLY A 221 -17.82 9.68 4.93
N ARG A 222 -17.00 10.22 5.83
CA ARG A 222 -15.70 10.81 5.48
C ARG A 222 -14.50 9.94 5.86
N GLY A 223 -14.74 8.91 6.68
CA GLY A 223 -13.69 8.06 7.25
C GLY A 223 -13.88 6.60 6.86
N ALA A 224 -12.84 5.99 6.30
CA ALA A 224 -12.83 4.59 5.89
C ALA A 224 -13.07 3.66 7.08
N THR A 225 -12.40 3.90 8.21
CA THR A 225 -12.55 3.08 9.42
C THR A 225 -13.97 3.12 9.97
N SER A 226 -14.59 4.31 10.07
CA SER A 226 -15.95 4.42 10.60
C SER A 226 -16.98 3.75 9.69
N MET A 227 -16.80 3.87 8.38
CA MET A 227 -17.68 3.20 7.40
C MET A 227 -17.53 1.69 7.45
N LEU A 228 -16.30 1.16 7.47
CA LEU A 228 -16.06 -0.28 7.58
C LEU A 228 -16.64 -0.85 8.88
N LEU A 229 -16.45 -0.17 10.01
CA LEU A 229 -17.04 -0.57 11.29
C LEU A 229 -18.57 -0.54 11.26
N GLY A 230 -19.17 0.41 10.53
CA GLY A 230 -20.61 0.44 10.30
C GLY A 230 -21.11 -0.81 9.56
N LEU A 231 -20.41 -1.23 8.49
CA LEU A 231 -20.76 -2.45 7.75
C LEU A 231 -20.63 -3.71 8.60
N LEU A 232 -19.58 -3.80 9.42
CA LEU A 232 -19.36 -4.92 10.33
C LEU A 232 -20.41 -4.97 11.44
N ARG A 233 -20.74 -3.82 12.04
CA ARG A 233 -21.79 -3.70 13.06
C ARG A 233 -23.14 -4.19 12.55
N ASP A 234 -23.50 -3.82 11.32
CA ASP A 234 -24.76 -4.22 10.69
C ASP A 234 -24.67 -5.60 10.04
N GLY A 235 -23.52 -6.27 10.18
CA GLY A 235 -23.27 -7.62 9.70
C GLY A 235 -23.34 -7.75 8.18
N LEU A 236 -23.14 -6.68 7.41
CA LEU A 236 -23.31 -6.69 5.94
C LEU A 236 -22.16 -7.38 5.20
N ILE A 237 -21.11 -7.79 5.91
CA ILE A 237 -19.95 -8.51 5.38
C ILE A 237 -19.85 -9.84 6.11
N THR A 238 -19.74 -10.94 5.38
CA THR A 238 -19.65 -12.29 5.95
C THR A 238 -18.26 -12.90 5.82
N GLN A 239 -17.43 -12.41 4.90
CA GLN A 239 -16.09 -12.93 4.63
C GLN A 239 -15.00 -11.94 5.09
N LEU A 240 -13.96 -12.44 5.76
CA LEU A 240 -12.83 -11.61 6.21
C LEU A 240 -12.02 -11.03 5.02
N SER A 241 -11.91 -11.79 3.93
CA SER A 241 -11.31 -11.36 2.65
C SER A 241 -12.03 -10.14 2.09
N HIS A 242 -13.37 -10.14 2.11
CA HIS A 242 -14.22 -9.04 1.67
C HIS A 242 -14.11 -7.81 2.57
N ALA A 243 -14.03 -8.01 3.90
CA ALA A 243 -13.75 -6.92 4.83
C ALA A 243 -12.40 -6.25 4.56
N GLY A 244 -11.36 -7.05 4.25
CA GLY A 244 -10.05 -6.55 3.84
C GLY A 244 -10.11 -5.71 2.55
N TYR A 245 -10.81 -6.21 1.53
CA TYR A 245 -11.03 -5.49 0.27
C TYR A 245 -11.76 -4.16 0.47
N LEU A 246 -12.86 -4.16 1.23
CA LEU A 246 -13.64 -2.95 1.49
C LEU A 246 -12.82 -1.92 2.29
N GLY A 247 -12.02 -2.38 3.25
CA GLY A 247 -11.07 -1.52 3.96
C GLY A 247 -10.09 -0.83 3.01
N GLU A 248 -9.53 -1.56 2.04
CA GLU A 248 -8.63 -1.01 1.02
C GLU A 248 -9.34 0.04 0.15
N GLU A 249 -10.51 -0.29 -0.40
CA GLU A 249 -11.26 0.60 -1.30
C GLU A 249 -11.75 1.87 -0.58
N LEU A 250 -12.26 1.75 0.64
CA LEU A 250 -12.66 2.88 1.46
C LEU A 250 -11.47 3.79 1.81
N ALA A 251 -10.30 3.21 2.14
CA ALA A 251 -9.09 3.98 2.40
C ALA A 251 -8.60 4.73 1.15
N LYS A 252 -8.69 4.11 -0.04
CA LYS A 252 -8.42 4.77 -1.32
C LYS A 252 -9.39 5.93 -1.56
N ALA A 253 -10.69 5.72 -1.36
CA ALA A 253 -11.69 6.77 -1.52
C ALA A 253 -11.48 7.95 -0.55
N GLN A 254 -11.17 7.67 0.73
CA GLN A 254 -10.82 8.69 1.71
C GLN A 254 -9.57 9.50 1.30
N THR A 255 -8.52 8.80 0.87
CA THR A 255 -7.27 9.43 0.39
C THR A 255 -7.53 10.30 -0.83
N ALA A 256 -8.38 9.82 -1.75
CA ALA A 256 -8.75 10.59 -2.94
C ALA A 256 -9.44 11.91 -2.59
N LEU A 257 -10.38 11.90 -1.64
CA LEU A 257 -11.03 13.12 -1.13
C LEU A 257 -10.05 14.06 -0.43
N GLN A 258 -9.11 13.51 0.36
CA GLN A 258 -8.15 14.31 1.11
C GLN A 258 -7.15 15.04 0.21
N PHE A 259 -6.71 14.39 -0.87
CA PHE A 259 -5.67 14.93 -1.77
C PHE A 259 -6.20 15.41 -3.13
N GLY A 260 -7.52 15.38 -3.35
CA GLY A 260 -8.12 15.78 -4.62
C GLY A 260 -7.71 14.87 -5.78
N LEU A 261 -7.65 13.55 -5.56
CA LEU A 261 -7.30 12.57 -6.57
C LEU A 261 -8.55 11.95 -7.18
N ARG A 262 -8.40 11.38 -8.38
CA ARG A 262 -9.41 10.54 -9.01
C ARG A 262 -9.46 9.17 -8.32
N TYR A 263 -10.66 8.78 -7.90
CA TYR A 263 -10.97 7.45 -7.41
C TYR A 263 -11.77 6.69 -8.47
N ASP A 264 -11.25 5.54 -8.89
CA ASP A 264 -12.02 4.51 -9.59
C ASP A 264 -11.81 3.20 -8.82
N GLN A 265 -12.88 2.53 -8.40
CA GLN A 265 -12.80 1.27 -7.63
C GLN A 265 -11.99 0.21 -8.40
N ASP A 266 -11.22 -0.61 -7.67
CA ASP A 266 -10.26 -1.60 -8.21
C ASP A 266 -9.11 -1.02 -9.06
N ARG A 267 -8.99 0.31 -9.17
CA ARG A 267 -7.86 0.97 -9.84
C ARG A 267 -6.94 1.68 -8.83
N PRO A 268 -5.68 1.92 -9.22
CA PRO A 268 -4.80 2.84 -8.50
C PRO A 268 -5.37 4.26 -8.52
N LEU A 269 -5.10 5.02 -7.46
CA LEU A 269 -5.41 6.46 -7.43
C LEU A 269 -4.61 7.19 -8.49
N ARG A 270 -5.24 8.17 -9.14
CA ARG A 270 -4.62 8.98 -10.21
C ARG A 270 -4.89 10.46 -9.98
N PRO A 271 -4.04 11.37 -10.50
CA PRO A 271 -4.37 12.79 -10.53
C PRO A 271 -5.70 13.02 -11.28
N LEU A 272 -6.43 14.07 -10.90
CA LEU A 272 -7.55 14.54 -11.72
C LEU A 272 -6.98 15.02 -13.08
N GLU A 273 -7.58 14.57 -14.16
CA GLU A 273 -7.22 15.07 -15.48
C GLU A 273 -7.69 16.52 -15.59
N SER A 274 -6.76 17.44 -15.87
CA SER A 274 -7.15 18.78 -16.33
C SER A 274 -7.87 18.60 -17.66
N PRO A 275 -9.03 19.25 -17.89
CA PRO A 275 -9.63 19.26 -19.21
C PRO A 275 -8.59 19.81 -20.17
N ALA A 276 -8.22 19.00 -21.17
CA ALA A 276 -7.33 19.45 -22.23
C ALA A 276 -7.92 20.74 -22.80
N ALA A 277 -7.14 21.84 -22.76
CA ALA A 277 -7.52 23.06 -23.44
C ALA A 277 -7.85 22.67 -24.89
N ALA A 278 -9.09 22.88 -25.29
CA ALA A 278 -9.53 22.66 -26.65
C ALA A 278 -8.81 23.67 -27.54
N THR A 279 -7.62 23.33 -28.00
CA THR A 279 -6.91 24.09 -29.03
C THR A 279 -7.63 23.80 -30.34
N LEU A 280 -8.66 24.60 -30.64
CA LEU A 280 -9.24 24.70 -31.96
C LEU A 280 -8.13 25.16 -32.94
N PRO A 281 -7.85 24.43 -34.03
CA PRO A 281 -6.95 24.93 -35.06
C PRO A 281 -7.51 26.20 -35.68
N GLN A 282 -6.64 27.21 -35.85
CA GLN A 282 -6.98 28.48 -36.49
C GLN A 282 -7.43 28.26 -37.94
N ALA A 283 -8.49 28.97 -38.30
CA ALA A 283 -9.07 28.98 -39.63
C ALA A 283 -8.08 29.50 -40.69
N ILE A 284 -7.95 28.76 -41.78
CA ILE A 284 -7.39 29.24 -43.04
C ILE A 284 -8.39 28.91 -44.15
N GLY A 285 -8.80 29.93 -44.90
CA GLY A 285 -9.20 29.80 -46.30
C GLY A 285 -10.68 29.48 -46.56
N SER A 286 -11.44 30.52 -46.87
CA SER A 286 -12.79 30.53 -47.41
C SER A 286 -12.90 29.76 -48.75
N GLU A 287 -13.95 28.96 -48.94
CA GLU A 287 -14.73 28.96 -50.19
C GLU A 287 -16.09 28.27 -50.03
N LYS A 288 -17.06 28.74 -50.84
CA LYS A 288 -18.51 28.64 -50.69
C LYS A 288 -19.07 27.21 -50.84
N GLN A 289 -20.05 26.83 -50.02
CA GLN A 289 -21.37 26.36 -50.51
C GLN A 289 -22.38 25.97 -49.39
N SER A 290 -23.60 26.48 -49.59
CA SER A 290 -24.94 25.96 -49.21
C SER A 290 -25.22 25.50 -47.78
N THR A 291 -26.16 26.22 -47.17
CA THR A 291 -26.89 25.95 -45.93
C THR A 291 -27.60 24.59 -45.91
N SER A 292 -27.29 23.78 -44.90
CA SER A 292 -28.16 22.74 -44.33
C SER A 292 -27.92 22.71 -42.82
N PRO A 293 -28.95 22.67 -41.95
CA PRO A 293 -28.73 22.59 -40.51
C PRO A 293 -27.97 21.29 -40.17
N PRO A 294 -27.03 21.31 -39.21
CA PRO A 294 -26.27 20.12 -38.85
C PRO A 294 -27.22 19.06 -38.30
N GLN A 295 -27.38 17.97 -39.04
CA GLN A 295 -27.99 16.74 -38.54
C GLN A 295 -27.23 16.29 -37.29
N ALA A 296 -27.99 15.88 -36.27
CA ALA A 296 -27.45 15.23 -35.10
C ALA A 296 -26.50 14.08 -35.53
N PRO A 297 -25.40 13.85 -34.80
CA PRO A 297 -24.47 12.76 -35.11
C PRO A 297 -25.28 11.46 -35.24
N PRO A 298 -25.01 10.62 -36.27
CA PRO A 298 -25.78 9.40 -36.47
C PRO A 298 -25.65 8.55 -35.20
N LYS A 299 -26.81 8.13 -34.66
CA LYS A 299 -26.86 7.11 -33.63
C LYS A 299 -26.13 5.88 -34.18
N ARG A 300 -24.91 5.63 -33.70
CA ARG A 300 -24.21 4.38 -34.00
C ARG A 300 -25.03 3.24 -33.43
N SER A 301 -25.58 2.41 -34.31
CA SER A 301 -26.11 1.11 -33.95
C SER A 301 -24.97 0.28 -33.36
N PHE A 302 -25.19 -0.33 -32.20
CA PHE A 302 -24.33 -1.40 -31.71
C PHE A 302 -24.26 -2.48 -32.81
N VAL A 303 -23.09 -2.65 -33.42
CA VAL A 303 -22.84 -3.76 -34.34
C VAL A 303 -22.86 -5.02 -33.47
N GLU A 304 -23.77 -5.94 -33.75
CA GLU A 304 -23.78 -7.26 -33.13
C GLU A 304 -22.45 -7.96 -33.44
N VAL A 305 -21.86 -8.61 -32.44
CA VAL A 305 -20.59 -9.35 -32.62
C VAL A 305 -20.78 -10.37 -33.74
N SER A 306 -19.90 -10.32 -34.75
CA SER A 306 -19.95 -11.19 -35.91
C SER A 306 -19.89 -12.65 -35.47
N THR A 307 -20.75 -13.49 -36.07
CA THR A 307 -20.72 -14.95 -35.94
C THR A 307 -19.87 -15.57 -37.05
N LEU A 308 -19.44 -16.82 -36.89
CA LEU A 308 -18.67 -17.60 -37.85
C LEU A 308 -19.38 -17.65 -39.21
N LYS A 309 -20.71 -17.87 -39.20
CA LYS A 309 -21.52 -17.89 -40.42
C LYS A 309 -21.56 -16.54 -41.15
N GLN A 310 -21.53 -15.44 -40.40
CA GLN A 310 -21.46 -14.10 -40.98
C GLN A 310 -20.07 -13.83 -41.55
N LEU A 311 -19.02 -14.27 -40.87
CA LEU A 311 -17.64 -14.10 -41.32
C LEU A 311 -17.32 -14.92 -42.59
N GLU A 312 -17.87 -16.14 -42.72
CA GLU A 312 -17.70 -16.98 -43.91
C GLU A 312 -18.37 -16.41 -45.18
N SER A 313 -19.35 -15.51 -45.00
CA SER A 313 -20.15 -14.92 -46.08
C SER A 313 -19.95 -13.41 -46.26
N ILE A 314 -18.98 -12.83 -45.53
CA ILE A 314 -18.76 -11.39 -45.52
C ILE A 314 -18.06 -10.92 -46.80
N ALA A 315 -18.51 -9.80 -47.37
CA ALA A 315 -17.82 -9.17 -48.48
C ALA A 315 -16.56 -8.45 -47.98
N PRO A 316 -15.47 -8.37 -48.78
CA PRO A 316 -14.31 -7.54 -48.46
C PRO A 316 -14.72 -6.08 -48.25
N ASN A 317 -13.95 -5.37 -47.41
CA ASN A 317 -14.16 -3.98 -47.02
C ASN A 317 -15.46 -3.73 -46.19
N THR A 318 -15.87 -4.73 -45.41
CA THR A 318 -17.00 -4.63 -44.46
C THR A 318 -16.51 -4.43 -43.04
N ASP A 319 -17.20 -3.59 -42.26
CA ASP A 319 -16.92 -3.40 -40.84
C ASP A 319 -17.28 -4.67 -40.05
N VAL A 320 -16.39 -5.09 -39.15
CA VAL A 320 -16.53 -6.28 -38.30
C VAL A 320 -16.24 -5.95 -36.85
N ASP A 321 -16.93 -6.68 -35.96
CA ASP A 321 -16.67 -6.72 -34.53
C ASP A 321 -16.53 -8.19 -34.12
N LEU A 322 -15.32 -8.62 -33.78
CA LEU A 322 -15.00 -10.02 -33.56
C LEU A 322 -14.15 -10.24 -32.32
N PHE A 323 -14.16 -11.47 -31.80
CA PHE A 323 -13.19 -11.90 -30.80
C PHE A 323 -12.12 -12.78 -31.44
N LEU A 324 -10.87 -12.60 -30.99
CA LEU A 324 -9.70 -13.31 -31.48
C LEU A 324 -8.91 -13.89 -30.31
N SER A 325 -8.56 -15.17 -30.37
CA SER A 325 -7.54 -15.77 -29.52
C SER A 325 -6.21 -15.81 -30.29
N VAL A 326 -5.24 -14.98 -29.89
CA VAL A 326 -3.94 -14.87 -30.56
C VAL A 326 -3.13 -16.16 -30.37
N ARG A 327 -2.66 -16.73 -31.48
CA ARG A 327 -1.88 -17.98 -31.52
C ARG A 327 -0.43 -17.76 -31.92
N ASP A 328 -0.17 -16.79 -32.78
CA ASP A 328 1.15 -16.47 -33.29
C ASP A 328 1.26 -15.00 -33.72
N LEU A 329 2.48 -14.57 -34.00
CA LEU A 329 2.83 -13.22 -34.41
C LEU A 329 3.59 -13.31 -35.74
N PRO A 330 2.89 -13.49 -36.88
CA PRO A 330 3.51 -13.85 -38.16
C PRO A 330 4.44 -12.75 -38.71
N ARG A 331 4.16 -11.48 -38.42
CA ARG A 331 4.99 -10.33 -38.80
C ARG A 331 4.77 -9.17 -37.83
N GLU A 332 5.68 -8.18 -37.88
CA GLU A 332 5.56 -6.98 -37.06
C GLU A 332 4.21 -6.30 -37.30
N HIS A 333 3.50 -5.98 -36.21
CA HIS A 333 2.15 -5.41 -36.21
C HIS A 333 1.03 -6.29 -36.78
N VAL A 334 1.24 -7.60 -36.91
CA VAL A 334 0.19 -8.55 -37.30
C VAL A 334 0.06 -9.68 -36.29
N LEU A 335 -1.18 -9.94 -35.89
CA LEU A 335 -1.56 -10.97 -34.92
C LEU A 335 -2.28 -12.09 -35.67
N GLY A 336 -1.74 -13.30 -35.64
CA GLY A 336 -2.44 -14.48 -36.14
C GLY A 336 -3.20 -15.15 -35.01
N GLY A 337 -4.46 -15.49 -35.24
CA GLY A 337 -5.30 -16.04 -34.18
C GLY A 337 -6.51 -16.81 -34.69
N ILE A 338 -7.14 -17.52 -33.75
CA ILE A 338 -8.38 -18.23 -33.99
C ILE A 338 -9.53 -17.29 -33.66
N PHE A 339 -10.49 -17.16 -34.57
CA PHE A 339 -11.75 -16.49 -34.31
C PHE A 339 -12.54 -17.24 -33.25
N VAL A 340 -13.09 -16.53 -32.27
CA VAL A 340 -13.83 -17.13 -31.16
C VAL A 340 -15.20 -16.48 -31.02
N GLU A 341 -16.21 -17.27 -30.65
CA GLU A 341 -17.59 -16.81 -30.54
C GLU A 341 -18.05 -16.79 -29.07
N PRO A 342 -18.93 -15.85 -28.68
CA PRO A 342 -19.61 -15.90 -27.39
C PRO A 342 -20.46 -17.18 -27.25
N GLY A 343 -20.35 -17.87 -26.13
CA GLY A 343 -21.17 -19.05 -25.83
C GLY A 343 -22.68 -18.74 -25.75
N VAL A 344 -23.52 -19.65 -26.25
CA VAL A 344 -25.00 -19.50 -26.37
C VAL A 344 -25.73 -19.64 -25.02
N THR A 345 -25.04 -20.04 -23.95
CA THR A 345 -25.62 -20.11 -22.61
C THR A 345 -25.47 -18.74 -21.96
N GLY A 346 -26.56 -18.14 -21.50
CA GLY A 346 -26.67 -16.73 -21.06
C GLY A 346 -25.79 -16.28 -19.86
N ALA A 347 -24.68 -16.96 -19.59
CA ALA A 347 -23.58 -16.49 -18.76
C ALA A 347 -22.49 -15.90 -19.68
N SER A 348 -22.61 -14.62 -20.04
CA SER A 348 -21.59 -13.87 -20.78
C SER A 348 -20.26 -13.90 -20.02
N ARG A 349 -19.30 -14.73 -20.46
CA ARG A 349 -17.82 -14.61 -20.29
C ARG A 349 -17.01 -15.82 -20.80
N VAL A 350 -17.65 -16.68 -21.60
CA VAL A 350 -17.05 -17.92 -22.08
C VAL A 350 -17.05 -17.87 -23.61
N LEU A 351 -15.86 -17.82 -24.19
CA LEU A 351 -15.62 -17.80 -25.62
C LEU A 351 -15.32 -19.22 -26.10
N ARG A 352 -15.98 -19.62 -27.19
CA ARG A 352 -15.77 -20.91 -27.83
C ARG A 352 -14.85 -20.73 -29.03
N GLU A 353 -13.82 -21.55 -29.11
CA GLU A 353 -12.95 -21.57 -30.28
C GLU A 353 -13.67 -22.08 -31.52
N THR A 354 -13.42 -21.42 -32.66
CA THR A 354 -13.83 -21.90 -33.98
C THR A 354 -12.65 -22.52 -34.73
N SER A 355 -12.87 -23.01 -35.95
CA SER A 355 -11.80 -23.47 -36.84
C SER A 355 -11.23 -22.36 -37.74
N GLN A 356 -11.73 -21.13 -37.67
CA GLN A 356 -11.36 -20.06 -38.58
C GLN A 356 -10.12 -19.31 -38.09
N LEU A 357 -9.08 -19.27 -38.94
CA LEU A 357 -7.89 -18.45 -38.73
C LEU A 357 -8.12 -17.04 -39.29
N ILE A 358 -7.76 -16.03 -38.50
CA ILE A 358 -7.81 -14.61 -38.85
C ILE A 358 -6.46 -13.99 -38.56
N GLU A 359 -6.00 -13.13 -39.47
CA GLU A 359 -4.92 -12.20 -39.20
C GLU A 359 -5.50 -10.83 -38.85
N VAL A 360 -4.97 -10.19 -37.81
CA VAL A 360 -5.30 -8.82 -37.45
C VAL A 360 -4.07 -7.95 -37.60
N GLU A 361 -4.10 -7.05 -38.59
CA GLU A 361 -3.07 -6.02 -38.76
C GLU A 361 -3.49 -4.77 -37.99
N TRP A 362 -2.56 -4.23 -37.20
CA TRP A 362 -2.75 -3.00 -36.46
C TRP A 362 -1.64 -2.00 -36.80
N THR A 363 -1.88 -0.72 -36.56
CA THR A 363 -0.93 0.35 -36.87
C THR A 363 -0.89 1.36 -35.72
N VAL A 364 -0.03 2.37 -35.83
CA VAL A 364 -0.01 3.51 -34.89
C VAL A 364 -1.33 4.30 -34.87
N ALA A 365 -2.18 4.16 -35.89
CA ALA A 365 -3.51 4.76 -35.92
C ALA A 365 -4.58 3.90 -35.23
N SER A 366 -4.28 2.63 -34.95
CA SER A 366 -5.17 1.72 -34.23
C SER A 366 -5.30 2.14 -32.77
N ARG A 367 -6.54 2.21 -32.28
CA ARG A 367 -6.81 2.63 -30.90
C ARG A 367 -6.89 1.42 -29.97
N LEU A 368 -5.92 1.29 -29.07
CA LEU A 368 -5.97 0.36 -27.94
C LEU A 368 -6.87 0.94 -26.84
N VAL A 369 -8.02 0.31 -26.61
CA VAL A 369 -9.04 0.79 -25.66
C VAL A 369 -8.80 0.24 -24.25
N MET A 370 -8.29 -0.99 -24.16
CA MET A 370 -7.91 -1.65 -22.91
C MET A 370 -6.67 -2.53 -23.15
N GLY A 371 -5.67 -2.43 -22.28
CA GLY A 371 -4.36 -3.05 -22.48
C GLY A 371 -3.39 -2.15 -23.26
N GLY A 372 -2.11 -2.49 -23.23
CA GLY A 372 -1.05 -1.84 -24.01
C GLY A 372 -0.57 -2.69 -25.18
N VAL A 373 0.36 -2.16 -25.97
CA VAL A 373 1.00 -2.89 -27.07
C VAL A 373 1.72 -4.15 -26.55
N GLU A 374 2.27 -4.05 -25.34
CA GLU A 374 2.91 -5.15 -24.60
C GLU A 374 1.97 -6.31 -24.24
N ASP A 375 0.66 -6.09 -24.28
CA ASP A 375 -0.34 -7.13 -24.02
C ASP A 375 -0.80 -7.85 -25.31
N LEU A 376 -0.35 -7.42 -26.50
CA LEU A 376 -0.63 -8.05 -27.79
C LEU A 376 0.31 -9.23 -28.04
N VAL A 377 0.18 -10.27 -27.22
CA VAL A 377 1.06 -11.43 -27.19
C VAL A 377 0.32 -12.72 -27.52
N VAL A 378 1.08 -13.79 -27.83
CA VAL A 378 0.53 -15.14 -27.97
C VAL A 378 -0.22 -15.53 -26.69
N GLY A 379 -1.45 -16.03 -26.85
CA GLY A 379 -2.37 -16.35 -25.76
C GLY A 379 -3.27 -15.19 -25.33
N ALA A 380 -3.14 -14.01 -25.93
CA ALA A 380 -4.06 -12.91 -25.68
C ALA A 380 -5.45 -13.19 -26.27
N ILE A 381 -6.49 -12.76 -25.55
CA ILE A 381 -7.87 -12.74 -26.05
C ILE A 381 -8.20 -11.30 -26.36
N LEU A 382 -8.62 -11.01 -27.59
CA LEU A 382 -8.89 -9.67 -28.07
C LEU A 382 -10.34 -9.55 -28.53
N ARG A 383 -10.93 -8.37 -28.38
CA ARG A 383 -12.06 -7.93 -29.22
C ARG A 383 -11.53 -6.89 -30.19
N VAL A 384 -11.80 -7.10 -31.47
CA VAL A 384 -11.27 -6.29 -32.57
C VAL A 384 -12.44 -5.72 -33.36
N LEU A 385 -12.48 -4.39 -33.44
CA LEU A 385 -13.36 -3.66 -34.33
C LEU A 385 -12.52 -3.11 -35.48
N GLY A 386 -12.94 -3.36 -36.70
CA GLY A 386 -12.15 -2.98 -37.87
C GLY A 386 -12.78 -3.39 -39.18
N LYS A 387 -11.98 -3.38 -40.24
CA LYS A 387 -12.43 -3.73 -41.59
C LYS A 387 -11.88 -5.08 -42.01
N PHE A 388 -12.78 -5.94 -42.49
CA PHE A 388 -12.43 -7.25 -43.02
C PHE A 388 -12.04 -7.16 -44.50
N TYR A 389 -10.98 -7.86 -44.89
CA TYR A 389 -10.44 -7.91 -46.25
C TYR A 389 -10.25 -9.36 -46.69
N GLU A 390 -9.81 -9.53 -47.94
CA GLU A 390 -9.49 -10.85 -48.48
C GLU A 390 -8.44 -11.59 -47.63
N ASN A 391 -8.43 -12.92 -47.71
CA ASN A 391 -7.54 -13.81 -46.94
C ASN A 391 -7.72 -13.77 -45.42
N ASN A 392 -8.92 -13.49 -44.92
CA ASN A 392 -9.23 -13.39 -43.48
C ASN A 392 -8.37 -12.35 -42.74
N LEU A 393 -7.95 -11.28 -43.43
CA LEU A 393 -7.23 -10.18 -42.84
C LEU A 393 -8.20 -9.13 -42.32
N VAL A 394 -7.99 -8.68 -41.09
CA VAL A 394 -8.74 -7.58 -40.48
C VAL A 394 -7.78 -6.46 -40.14
N HIS A 395 -8.04 -5.26 -40.66
CA HIS A 395 -7.37 -4.06 -40.18
C HIS A 395 -8.06 -3.58 -38.91
N GLY A 396 -7.41 -3.78 -37.76
CA GLY A 396 -7.95 -3.43 -36.46
C GLY A 396 -7.92 -1.91 -36.24
N GLU A 397 -9.09 -1.26 -36.28
CA GLU A 397 -9.21 0.17 -35.95
C GLU A 397 -9.27 0.37 -34.42
N GLN A 398 -9.92 -0.54 -33.71
CA GLN A 398 -9.95 -0.57 -32.25
C GLN A 398 -9.67 -1.98 -31.74
N ILE A 399 -8.79 -2.06 -30.74
CA ILE A 399 -8.39 -3.33 -30.13
C ILE A 399 -8.59 -3.24 -28.62
N ILE A 400 -9.26 -4.25 -28.07
CA ILE A 400 -9.55 -4.38 -26.65
C ILE A 400 -8.94 -5.68 -26.17
N VAL A 401 -7.97 -5.61 -25.26
CA VAL A 401 -7.35 -6.80 -24.66
C VAL A 401 -8.21 -7.29 -23.50
N LEU A 402 -8.68 -8.53 -23.61
CA LEU A 402 -9.66 -9.16 -22.72
C LEU A 402 -9.11 -10.40 -22.00
N THR A 403 -7.83 -10.72 -22.16
CA THR A 403 -7.15 -11.90 -21.60
C THR A 403 -7.35 -12.09 -20.08
N ARG A 404 -7.61 -11.00 -19.33
CA ARG A 404 -7.83 -11.04 -17.86
C ARG A 404 -9.30 -11.14 -17.47
N VAL A 405 -10.21 -11.07 -18.44
CA VAL A 405 -11.66 -10.90 -18.23
C VAL A 405 -12.46 -12.04 -18.86
N GLU A 406 -12.00 -12.54 -20.02
CA GLU A 406 -12.64 -13.61 -20.79
C GLU A 406 -11.91 -14.94 -20.62
N LYS A 407 -12.63 -16.05 -20.75
CA LYS A 407 -12.07 -17.40 -20.73
C LYS A 407 -12.42 -18.16 -22.00
N LEU A 408 -11.46 -18.89 -22.54
CA LEU A 408 -11.66 -19.85 -23.62
C LEU A 408 -12.14 -21.19 -23.05
N THR A 409 -12.99 -21.89 -23.79
CA THR A 409 -13.47 -23.25 -23.48
C THR A 409 -13.16 -24.23 -24.58
#